data_AF-V4Q6P6-F1
#
_entry.id   AF-V4Q6P6-F1
#
_cell.length_a   1.000
_cell.length_b   1.000
_cell.length_c   1.000
_cell.angle_alpha   90.00
_cell.angle_beta   90.00
_cell.angle_gamma   90.00
#
_symmetry.space_group_name_H-M   'P 1'
#
loop_
_entity.id
_entity.type
_entity.pdbx_description
1 polymer ?
#
loop_
_entity_poly.entity_id
_entity_poly.type
_entity_poly.pdbx_seq_one_letter_code
_entity_poly.pdbx_strand_id
1 'polypeptide(L)'
;MKMNAYVAGVGMLPFGKHLDKTLKGLAGQAIQLALNDAGIEAGELQAAWMGNAAAGVVTGQEMIRGQVVLRGMGIGRIPVVNVENACASSSTAFHQACAMVSAGYYDIVLACGYEKLFHQDKARSLGAFSSAVDVEDPDGALNVVKKLAEAAGARGRGGAVRRRRCGGQSFGVHGHLRDDGQETHETVRHPSRTLCHGHREKLLPRQPQPTGAVS
;
A
#
# COMPACT_ATOMS: atom_id res chain seq x y z
N MET A 1 -15.63 -20.37 6.84
CA MET A 1 -14.21 -20.75 6.75
C MET A 1 -13.40 -19.68 7.46
N LYS A 2 -12.41 -20.05 8.29
CA LYS A 2 -11.49 -19.07 8.91
C LYS A 2 -10.33 -18.81 7.94
N MET A 3 -9.78 -17.60 7.92
CA MET A 3 -8.60 -17.29 7.12
C MET A 3 -7.38 -17.97 7.74
N ASN A 4 -6.67 -18.78 6.95
CA ASN A 4 -5.47 -19.52 7.31
C ASN A 4 -4.40 -19.28 6.24
N ALA A 5 -3.70 -18.16 6.36
CA ALA A 5 -2.62 -17.77 5.46
C ALA A 5 -1.56 -17.00 6.26
N TYR A 6 -0.31 -17.13 5.85
CA TYR A 6 0.83 -16.45 6.47
C TYR A 6 1.46 -15.49 5.47
N VAL A 7 1.98 -14.37 5.97
CA VAL A 7 2.77 -13.44 5.15
C VAL A 7 4.23 -13.89 5.22
N ALA A 8 4.72 -14.48 4.13
CA ALA A 8 6.08 -14.99 4.05
C ALA A 8 7.13 -13.88 3.88
N GLY A 9 6.79 -12.77 3.23
CA GLY A 9 7.67 -11.61 3.05
C GLY A 9 6.94 -10.37 2.56
N VAL A 10 7.56 -9.22 2.74
CA VAL A 10 7.01 -7.91 2.39
C VAL A 10 8.00 -7.03 1.64
N GLY A 11 7.49 -6.18 0.76
CA GLY A 11 8.31 -5.25 0.00
C GLY A 11 7.56 -3.95 -0.27
N MET A 12 8.19 -2.82 0.04
CA MET A 12 7.61 -1.50 -0.23
C MET A 12 8.66 -0.52 -0.73
N LEU A 13 8.26 0.35 -1.64
CA LEU A 13 9.08 1.47 -2.09
C LEU A 13 8.67 2.77 -1.38
N PRO A 14 9.59 3.73 -1.24
CA PRO A 14 9.25 5.06 -0.75
C PRO A 14 8.28 5.77 -1.70
N PHE A 15 7.20 6.29 -1.15
CA PHE A 15 6.26 7.15 -1.86
C PHE A 15 6.98 8.41 -2.34
N GLY A 16 6.76 8.78 -3.60
CA GLY A 16 7.46 9.91 -4.19
C GLY A 16 6.97 10.28 -5.58
N LYS A 17 7.55 11.37 -6.09
CA LYS A 17 7.32 11.83 -7.46
C LYS A 17 8.31 11.15 -8.40
N HIS A 18 7.91 10.02 -8.95
CA HIS A 18 8.76 9.21 -9.84
C HIS A 18 8.38 9.43 -11.31
N LEU A 19 8.68 10.61 -11.86
CA LEU A 19 8.34 10.96 -13.25
C LEU A 19 9.18 10.16 -14.26
N ASP A 20 10.44 9.94 -13.92
CA ASP A 20 11.48 9.23 -14.67
C ASP A 20 11.33 7.70 -14.65
N LYS A 21 10.58 7.15 -13.68
CA LYS A 21 10.41 5.69 -13.52
C LYS A 21 9.12 5.19 -14.14
N THR A 22 9.14 3.99 -14.68
CA THR A 22 7.93 3.32 -15.19
C THR A 22 7.15 2.68 -14.03
N LEU A 23 5.82 2.60 -14.15
CA LEU A 23 4.98 1.92 -13.15
C LEU A 23 5.37 0.44 -13.01
N LYS A 24 5.62 -0.26 -14.12
CA LYS A 24 6.10 -1.64 -14.10
C LYS A 24 7.44 -1.82 -13.38
N GLY A 25 8.36 -0.86 -13.54
CA GLY A 25 9.66 -0.89 -12.86
C GLY A 25 9.53 -0.67 -11.36
N LEU A 26 8.62 0.20 -10.92
CA LEU A 26 8.31 0.42 -9.50
C LEU A 26 7.67 -0.82 -8.88
N ALA A 27 6.66 -1.39 -9.54
CA ALA A 27 6.01 -2.61 -9.08
C ALA A 27 7.00 -3.79 -9.01
N GLY A 28 7.81 -3.98 -10.04
CA GLY A 28 8.80 -5.06 -10.06
C GLY A 28 9.86 -4.95 -8.96
N GLN A 29 10.33 -3.74 -8.63
CA GLN A 29 11.22 -3.52 -7.50
C GLN A 29 10.56 -3.88 -6.16
N ALA A 30 9.30 -3.50 -5.95
CA ALA A 30 8.57 -3.85 -4.73
C ALA A 30 8.36 -5.37 -4.61
N ILE A 31 8.01 -6.05 -5.71
CA ILE A 31 7.85 -7.50 -5.75
C ILE A 31 9.19 -8.20 -5.47
N GLN A 32 10.29 -7.74 -6.06
CA GLN A 32 11.61 -8.33 -5.81
C GLN A 32 12.02 -8.20 -4.34
N LEU A 33 11.74 -7.07 -3.69
CA LEU A 33 11.98 -6.91 -2.26
C LEU A 33 11.17 -7.92 -1.44
N ALA A 34 9.90 -8.13 -1.78
CA ALA A 34 9.05 -9.09 -1.08
C ALA A 34 9.50 -10.54 -1.26
N LEU A 35 9.93 -10.92 -2.47
CA LEU A 35 10.49 -12.25 -2.76
C LEU A 35 11.78 -12.49 -1.97
N ASN A 36 12.66 -11.49 -1.95
CA ASN A 36 13.92 -11.57 -1.21
C ASN A 36 13.69 -11.67 0.31
N ASP A 37 12.73 -10.91 0.85
CA ASP A 37 12.35 -10.97 2.27
C ASP A 37 11.75 -12.33 2.66
N ALA A 38 10.99 -12.95 1.75
CA ALA A 38 10.45 -14.29 1.91
C ALA A 38 11.49 -15.41 1.70
N GLY A 39 12.65 -15.11 1.09
CA GLY A 39 13.68 -16.10 0.77
C GLY A 39 13.24 -17.14 -0.28
N ILE A 40 12.33 -16.76 -1.19
CA ILE A 40 11.81 -17.64 -2.25
C ILE A 40 12.15 -17.09 -3.64
N GLU A 41 12.17 -17.99 -4.62
CA GLU A 41 12.34 -17.67 -6.02
C GLU A 41 11.01 -17.33 -6.69
N ALA A 42 11.05 -16.48 -7.72
CA ALA A 42 9.85 -16.07 -8.46
C ALA A 42 9.08 -17.26 -9.10
N GLY A 43 9.79 -18.37 -9.37
CA GLY A 43 9.20 -19.59 -9.94
C GLY A 43 8.30 -20.37 -8.98
N GLU A 44 8.36 -20.07 -7.68
CA GLU A 44 7.54 -20.71 -6.65
C GLU A 44 6.15 -20.08 -6.53
N LEU A 45 5.95 -18.87 -7.07
CA LEU A 45 4.64 -18.24 -7.14
C LEU A 45 3.69 -19.08 -8.01
N GLN A 46 2.48 -19.33 -7.53
CA GLN A 46 1.47 -20.12 -8.26
C GLN A 46 0.33 -19.25 -8.81
N ALA A 47 0.10 -18.06 -8.25
CA ALA A 47 -0.91 -17.10 -8.69
C ALA A 47 -0.57 -15.68 -8.20
N ALA A 48 -1.13 -14.65 -8.85
CA ALA A 48 -0.92 -13.26 -8.46
C ALA A 48 -2.20 -12.41 -8.48
N TRP A 49 -2.39 -11.60 -7.43
CA TRP A 49 -3.39 -10.55 -7.33
C TRP A 49 -2.72 -9.19 -7.43
N MET A 50 -3.06 -8.46 -8.49
CA MET A 50 -2.39 -7.22 -8.91
C MET A 50 -3.36 -6.05 -8.77
N GLY A 51 -3.25 -5.30 -7.68
CA GLY A 51 -4.16 -4.23 -7.29
C GLY A 51 -3.70 -2.86 -7.75
N ASN A 52 -4.56 -2.13 -8.47
CA ASN A 52 -4.34 -0.73 -8.85
C ASN A 52 -5.66 -0.09 -9.31
N ALA A 53 -5.80 1.23 -9.14
CA ALA A 53 -7.06 1.93 -9.44
C ALA A 53 -6.92 2.88 -10.63
N ALA A 54 -5.92 3.77 -10.58
CA ALA A 54 -5.75 4.85 -11.54
C ALA A 54 -4.74 4.53 -12.64
N ALA A 55 -4.01 3.41 -12.54
CA ALA A 55 -2.93 3.09 -13.46
C ALA A 55 -3.37 3.06 -14.93
N GLY A 56 -4.59 2.58 -15.22
CA GLY A 56 -5.18 2.62 -16.56
C GLY A 56 -5.21 4.04 -17.10
N VAL A 57 -5.97 4.92 -16.43
CA VAL A 57 -6.15 6.33 -16.81
C VAL A 57 -4.81 7.08 -16.93
N VAL A 58 -3.92 6.90 -15.94
CA VAL A 58 -2.69 7.69 -15.84
C VAL A 58 -1.59 7.19 -16.80
N THR A 59 -1.47 5.88 -17.01
CA THR A 59 -0.39 5.32 -17.85
C THR A 59 -0.84 4.97 -19.26
N GLY A 60 -2.14 4.70 -19.46
CA GLY A 60 -2.76 4.24 -20.70
C GLY A 60 -2.81 2.71 -20.81
N GLN A 61 -2.24 1.99 -19.84
CA GLN A 61 -2.31 0.54 -19.77
C GLN A 61 -3.64 0.12 -19.11
N GLU A 62 -4.74 0.16 -19.86
CA GLU A 62 -6.07 -0.15 -19.32
C GLU A 62 -6.25 -1.64 -18.99
N MET A 63 -5.73 -2.50 -19.86
CA MET A 63 -5.89 -3.95 -19.79
C MET A 63 -4.61 -4.61 -19.31
N ILE A 64 -4.71 -5.82 -18.75
CA ILE A 64 -3.58 -6.71 -18.46
C ILE A 64 -2.41 -6.11 -17.64
N ARG A 65 -2.71 -5.14 -16.76
CA ARG A 65 -1.71 -4.35 -16.03
C ARG A 65 -0.74 -5.22 -15.23
N GLY A 66 -1.26 -6.18 -14.47
CA GLY A 66 -0.50 -7.12 -13.67
C GLY A 66 0.38 -8.03 -14.53
N GLN A 67 -0.16 -8.53 -15.65
CA GLN A 67 0.59 -9.35 -16.61
C GLN A 67 1.75 -8.56 -17.22
N VAL A 68 1.55 -7.27 -17.52
CA VAL A 68 2.62 -6.39 -18.05
C VAL A 68 3.75 -6.20 -17.03
N VAL A 69 3.43 -6.09 -15.74
CA VAL A 69 4.43 -6.05 -14.66
C VAL A 69 5.18 -7.37 -14.59
N LEU A 70 4.45 -8.47 -14.41
CA LEU A 70 5.01 -9.80 -14.14
C LEU A 70 5.81 -10.36 -15.32
N ARG A 71 5.36 -10.12 -16.55
CA ARG A 71 6.11 -10.52 -17.76
C ARG A 71 7.48 -9.83 -17.82
N GLY A 72 7.57 -8.58 -17.35
CA GLY A 72 8.84 -7.86 -17.24
C GLY A 72 9.82 -8.46 -16.22
N MET A 73 9.33 -9.31 -15.32
CA MET A 73 10.10 -10.06 -14.32
C MET A 73 10.33 -11.52 -14.71
N GLY A 74 9.93 -11.94 -15.91
CA GLY A 74 9.98 -13.35 -16.32
C GLY A 74 8.86 -14.23 -15.77
N ILE A 75 7.90 -13.65 -15.04
CA ILE A 75 6.74 -14.35 -14.48
C ILE A 75 5.59 -14.28 -15.49
N GLY A 76 5.34 -15.38 -16.21
CA GLY A 76 4.35 -15.39 -17.31
C GLY A 76 3.50 -16.65 -17.43
N ARG A 77 3.62 -17.60 -16.50
CA ARG A 77 2.95 -18.92 -16.57
C ARG A 77 1.96 -19.18 -15.44
N ILE A 78 1.65 -18.15 -14.66
CA ILE A 78 0.72 -18.22 -13.53
C ILE A 78 -0.55 -17.42 -13.82
N PRO A 79 -1.71 -17.80 -13.29
CA PRO A 79 -2.90 -16.97 -13.31
C PRO A 79 -2.65 -15.61 -12.65
N VAL A 80 -3.18 -14.55 -13.27
CA VAL A 80 -3.06 -13.17 -12.79
C VAL A 80 -4.45 -12.54 -12.72
N VAL A 81 -4.85 -12.14 -11.52
CA VAL A 81 -6.09 -11.41 -11.25
C VAL A 81 -5.75 -9.94 -11.08
N ASN A 82 -6.27 -9.09 -11.97
CA ASN A 82 -6.19 -7.64 -11.80
C ASN A 82 -7.36 -7.18 -10.95
N VAL A 83 -7.08 -6.47 -9.86
CA VAL A 83 -8.10 -6.03 -8.89
C VAL A 83 -8.20 -4.51 -8.92
N GLU A 84 -9.41 -4.03 -9.13
CA GLU A 84 -9.77 -2.62 -9.04
C GLU A 84 -10.97 -2.52 -8.08
N ASN A 85 -10.76 -1.74 -7.02
CA ASN A 85 -11.77 -1.39 -6.00
C ASN A 85 -11.36 -0.04 -5.39
N ALA A 86 -11.11 0.95 -6.24
CA ALA A 86 -10.61 2.27 -5.87
C ALA A 86 -9.44 2.20 -4.85
N CYS A 87 -9.50 2.99 -3.77
CA CYS A 87 -8.50 3.04 -2.71
C CYS A 87 -8.33 1.69 -1.96
N ALA A 88 -9.30 0.78 -2.05
CA ALA A 88 -9.28 -0.52 -1.40
C ALA A 88 -8.76 -1.66 -2.30
N SER A 89 -8.31 -1.35 -3.52
CA SER A 89 -7.83 -2.34 -4.51
C SER A 89 -6.81 -3.32 -3.91
N SER A 90 -5.78 -2.80 -3.22
CA SER A 90 -4.73 -3.63 -2.63
C SER A 90 -5.21 -4.47 -1.45
N SER A 91 -6.10 -3.93 -0.60
CA SER A 91 -6.70 -4.69 0.50
C SER A 91 -7.61 -5.79 -0.01
N THR A 92 -8.35 -5.52 -1.10
CA THR A 92 -9.19 -6.50 -1.78
C THR A 92 -8.33 -7.61 -2.40
N ALA A 93 -7.24 -7.24 -3.10
CA ALA A 93 -6.27 -8.17 -3.66
C ALA A 93 -5.64 -9.06 -2.57
N PHE A 94 -5.19 -8.47 -1.47
CA PHE A 94 -4.61 -9.20 -0.34
C PHE A 94 -5.63 -10.15 0.30
N HIS A 95 -6.85 -9.68 0.55
CA HIS A 95 -7.92 -10.50 1.12
C HIS A 95 -8.25 -11.71 0.22
N GLN A 96 -8.39 -11.50 -1.09
CA GLN A 96 -8.65 -12.57 -2.05
C GLN A 96 -7.49 -13.58 -2.12
N ALA A 97 -6.24 -13.10 -2.16
CA ALA A 97 -5.06 -13.95 -2.15
C ALA A 97 -5.02 -14.85 -0.90
N CYS A 98 -5.23 -14.27 0.29
CA CYS A 98 -5.32 -15.02 1.54
C CYS A 98 -6.46 -16.04 1.52
N ALA A 99 -7.61 -15.70 0.95
CA ALA A 99 -8.74 -16.61 0.84
C ALA A 99 -8.40 -17.83 -0.02
N MET A 100 -7.70 -17.64 -1.14
CA MET A 100 -7.32 -18.74 -2.04
C MET A 100 -6.29 -19.69 -1.39
N VAL A 101 -5.34 -19.14 -0.62
CA VAL A 101 -4.42 -19.97 0.18
C VAL A 101 -5.17 -20.71 1.27
N SER A 102 -6.06 -20.03 2.00
CA SER A 102 -6.86 -20.63 3.07
C SER A 102 -7.77 -21.75 2.58
N ALA A 103 -8.23 -21.66 1.33
CA ALA A 103 -9.04 -22.66 0.67
C ALA A 103 -8.23 -23.83 0.08
N GLY A 104 -6.89 -23.77 0.12
CA GLY A 104 -6.00 -24.81 -0.39
C GLY A 104 -5.87 -24.84 -1.91
N TYR A 105 -6.26 -23.77 -2.62
CA TYR A 105 -6.07 -23.68 -4.07
C TYR A 105 -4.61 -23.43 -4.46
N TYR A 106 -3.88 -22.74 -3.60
CA TYR A 106 -2.48 -22.37 -3.82
C TYR A 106 -1.73 -22.38 -2.47
N ASP A 107 -0.45 -22.74 -2.50
CA ASP A 107 0.48 -22.68 -1.37
C ASP A 107 1.16 -21.31 -1.28
N ILE A 108 1.60 -20.77 -2.44
CA ILE A 108 2.37 -19.53 -2.52
C ILE A 108 1.76 -18.62 -3.58
N VAL A 109 1.30 -17.45 -3.15
CA VAL A 109 0.66 -16.44 -4.01
C VAL A 109 1.26 -15.07 -3.79
N LEU A 110 1.23 -14.24 -4.83
CA LEU A 110 1.62 -12.84 -4.76
C LEU A 110 0.37 -11.95 -4.61
N ALA A 111 0.41 -11.00 -3.67
CA ALA A 111 -0.51 -9.85 -3.65
C ALA A 111 0.32 -8.56 -3.75
N CYS A 112 0.12 -7.78 -4.81
CA CYS A 112 0.90 -6.57 -5.05
C CYS A 112 -0.02 -5.39 -5.37
N GLY A 113 0.09 -4.33 -4.57
CA GLY A 113 -0.51 -3.03 -4.84
C GLY A 113 0.51 -2.07 -5.46
N TYR A 114 0.17 -1.42 -6.57
CA TYR A 114 1.07 -0.48 -7.22
C TYR A 114 0.29 0.64 -7.90
N GLU A 115 0.78 1.86 -7.80
CA GLU A 115 0.10 3.03 -8.37
C GLU A 115 1.11 4.08 -8.82
N LYS A 116 0.81 4.79 -9.91
CA LYS A 116 1.55 5.99 -10.31
C LYS A 116 0.57 7.06 -10.72
N LEU A 117 0.38 8.05 -9.84
CA LEU A 117 -0.51 9.19 -10.06
C LEU A 117 0.21 10.39 -10.70
N PHE A 118 1.54 10.40 -10.76
CA PHE A 118 2.29 11.49 -11.38
C PHE A 118 2.55 11.21 -12.86
N HIS A 119 2.09 12.11 -13.73
CA HIS A 119 2.31 12.08 -15.16
C HIS A 119 2.76 13.48 -15.64
N GLN A 120 3.49 13.54 -16.76
CA GLN A 120 3.95 14.83 -17.33
C GLN A 120 2.75 15.70 -17.72
N ASP A 121 1.79 15.08 -18.41
CA ASP A 121 0.46 15.64 -18.58
C ASP A 121 -0.36 15.48 -17.28
N LYS A 122 -0.58 16.61 -16.60
CA LYS A 122 -1.36 16.70 -15.35
C LYS A 122 -2.84 16.41 -15.57
N ALA A 123 -3.37 16.58 -16.78
CA ALA A 123 -4.76 16.32 -17.07
C ALA A 123 -5.09 14.83 -16.87
N ARG A 124 -4.16 13.93 -17.22
CA ARG A 124 -4.31 12.48 -16.97
C ARG A 124 -4.37 12.15 -15.48
N SER A 125 -3.50 12.76 -14.69
CA SER A 125 -3.50 12.60 -13.23
C SER A 125 -4.79 13.09 -12.60
N LEU A 126 -5.32 14.23 -13.07
CA LEU A 126 -6.58 14.79 -12.57
C LEU A 126 -7.80 13.99 -13.04
N GLY A 127 -7.79 13.52 -14.29
CA GLY A 127 -8.86 12.70 -14.87
C GLY A 127 -9.11 11.42 -14.09
N ALA A 128 -8.07 10.83 -13.49
CA ALA A 128 -8.21 9.65 -12.64
C ALA A 128 -9.06 9.90 -11.37
N PHE A 129 -9.09 11.14 -10.86
CA PHE A 129 -9.97 11.49 -9.73
C PHE A 129 -11.39 11.78 -10.18
N SER A 130 -11.55 12.36 -11.38
CA SER A 130 -12.88 12.59 -11.97
C SER A 130 -13.62 11.28 -12.26
N SER A 131 -12.91 10.20 -12.57
CA SER A 131 -13.51 8.87 -12.74
C SER A 131 -13.83 8.15 -11.42
N ALA A 132 -13.46 8.72 -10.26
CA ALA A 132 -13.70 8.11 -8.96
C ALA A 132 -15.03 8.56 -8.30
N VAL A 133 -15.82 9.37 -9.00
CA VAL A 133 -17.18 9.77 -8.60
C VAL A 133 -18.19 9.18 -9.57
N ASP A 134 -19.45 9.15 -9.17
CA ASP A 134 -20.54 8.82 -10.08
C ASP A 134 -20.57 9.85 -11.22
N VAL A 135 -20.24 9.39 -12.43
CA VAL A 135 -20.17 10.26 -13.60
C VAL A 135 -21.54 10.57 -14.17
N GLU A 136 -22.56 9.77 -13.84
CA GLU A 136 -23.96 9.98 -14.25
C GLU A 136 -24.72 10.85 -13.24
N ASP A 137 -24.26 10.90 -11.98
CA ASP A 137 -24.75 11.82 -10.93
C ASP A 137 -23.60 12.65 -10.30
N PRO A 138 -23.07 13.66 -11.02
CA PRO A 138 -21.97 14.48 -10.52
C PRO A 138 -22.36 15.33 -9.30
N ASP A 139 -23.65 15.65 -9.14
CA ASP A 139 -24.15 16.44 -8.00
C ASP A 139 -24.34 15.57 -6.76
N GLY A 140 -24.54 14.25 -6.91
CA GLY A 140 -24.71 13.30 -5.81
C GLY A 140 -23.59 13.38 -4.77
N ALA A 141 -22.33 13.32 -5.23
CA ALA A 141 -21.16 13.42 -4.34
C ALA A 141 -21.08 14.79 -3.63
N LEU A 142 -21.32 15.89 -4.35
CA LEU A 142 -21.34 17.25 -3.80
C LEU A 142 -22.45 17.44 -2.78
N ASN A 143 -23.63 16.85 -3.01
CA ASN A 143 -24.78 16.91 -2.13
C ASN A 143 -24.55 16.14 -0.83
N VAL A 144 -23.87 14.98 -0.90
CA VAL A 144 -23.45 14.25 0.32
C VAL A 144 -22.43 15.06 1.11
N VAL A 145 -21.44 15.66 0.45
CA VAL A 145 -20.44 16.52 1.13
C VAL A 145 -21.11 17.75 1.75
N LYS A 146 -22.05 18.40 1.05
CA LYS A 146 -22.85 19.51 1.60
C LYS A 146 -23.64 19.08 2.83
N LYS A 147 -24.38 17.97 2.76
CA LYS A 147 -25.17 17.45 3.89
C LYS A 147 -24.28 17.12 5.08
N LEU A 148 -23.11 16.52 4.85
CA LEU A 148 -22.13 16.25 5.90
C LEU A 148 -21.52 17.54 6.48
N ALA A 149 -21.24 18.56 5.66
CA ALA A 149 -20.72 19.85 6.11
C ALA A 149 -21.76 20.67 6.89
N GLU A 150 -23.03 20.61 6.48
CA GLU A 150 -24.17 21.20 7.17
C GLU A 150 -24.41 20.50 8.51
N ALA A 151 -24.36 19.15 8.54
CA ALA A 151 -24.47 18.36 9.76
C ALA A 151 -23.28 18.55 10.71
N ALA A 152 -22.08 18.80 10.19
CA ALA A 152 -20.87 19.09 10.96
C ALA A 152 -20.75 20.56 11.42
N GLY A 153 -21.73 21.42 11.10
CA GLY A 153 -21.79 22.80 11.60
C GLY A 153 -20.69 23.73 11.06
N ALA A 154 -20.15 23.48 9.87
CA ALA A 154 -19.09 24.31 9.30
C ALA A 154 -19.65 25.62 8.70
N ARG A 155 -19.88 26.64 9.54
CA ARG A 155 -19.95 28.03 9.05
C ARG A 155 -18.58 28.40 8.48
N GLY A 156 -18.54 28.68 7.18
CA GLY A 156 -17.34 29.07 6.46
C GLY A 156 -16.56 30.18 7.16
N ARG A 157 -15.28 29.95 7.37
CA ARG A 157 -14.30 31.01 7.61
C ARG A 157 -13.22 30.88 6.55
N GLY A 158 -13.18 31.88 5.65
CA GLY A 158 -12.03 32.11 4.79
C GLY A 158 -10.77 32.22 5.65
N GLY A 159 -9.77 31.41 5.34
CA GLY A 159 -8.53 31.37 6.08
C GLY A 159 -7.48 30.60 5.29
N ALA A 160 -6.38 31.28 4.99
CA ALA A 160 -5.21 30.86 4.22
C ALA A 160 -4.96 29.34 4.17
N VAL A 161 -4.77 28.83 2.95
CA VAL A 161 -4.28 27.47 2.67
C VAL A 161 -2.89 27.31 3.29
N ARG A 162 -2.81 26.80 4.51
CA ARG A 162 -1.56 26.30 5.06
C ARG A 162 -1.32 24.92 4.45
N ARG A 163 -0.26 24.79 3.63
CA ARG A 163 0.23 23.50 3.11
C ARG A 163 0.44 22.53 4.28
N ARG A 164 -0.51 21.64 4.52
CA ARG A 164 -0.25 20.43 5.32
C ARG A 164 0.52 19.48 4.42
N ARG A 165 1.72 19.11 4.85
CA ARG A 165 2.44 17.97 4.31
C ARG A 165 1.57 16.75 4.59
N CYS A 166 1.32 15.91 3.58
CA CYS A 166 0.57 14.68 3.72
C CYS A 166 1.30 13.75 4.72
N GLY A 167 0.86 13.75 5.97
CA GLY A 167 1.21 12.73 6.96
C GLY A 167 0.22 11.58 6.82
N GLY A 168 0.72 10.35 6.78
CA GLY A 168 -0.07 9.14 6.55
C GLY A 168 -1.26 9.04 7.51
N GLN A 169 -2.42 8.74 6.96
CA GLN A 169 -3.61 8.41 7.74
C GLN A 169 -3.50 6.94 8.14
N SER A 170 -3.14 6.66 9.39
CA SER A 170 -3.25 5.33 9.98
C SER A 170 -4.71 5.12 10.40
N PHE A 171 -5.43 4.26 9.68
CA PHE A 171 -6.72 3.74 10.12
C PHE A 171 -6.46 2.63 11.15
N GLY A 172 -6.84 2.88 12.42
CA GLY A 172 -6.82 1.87 13.46
C GLY A 172 -8.03 0.94 13.32
N VAL A 173 -7.79 -0.35 13.14
CA VAL A 173 -8.85 -1.38 13.19
C VAL A 173 -8.83 -1.96 14.61
N HIS A 174 -9.87 -1.70 15.40
CA HIS A 174 -10.08 -2.40 16.66
C HIS A 174 -10.64 -3.80 16.37
N GLY A 175 -9.80 -4.82 16.54
CA GLY A 175 -10.23 -6.22 16.56
C GLY A 175 -10.56 -6.65 18.01
N HIS A 176 -11.74 -7.22 18.22
CA HIS A 176 -12.10 -7.88 19.47
C HIS A 176 -11.81 -9.37 19.32
N LEU A 177 -10.73 -9.85 19.93
CA LEU A 177 -10.43 -11.27 20.09
C LEU A 177 -11.07 -11.74 21.40
N ARG A 178 -12.01 -12.69 21.30
CA ARG A 178 -12.41 -13.54 22.43
C ARG A 178 -11.47 -14.74 22.43
N ASP A 179 -10.73 -14.89 23.51
CA ASP A 179 -9.85 -16.02 23.76
C ASP A 179 -10.55 -16.98 24.73
N ASP A 180 -10.69 -18.24 24.33
CA ASP A 180 -11.19 -19.28 25.21
C ASP A 180 -10.03 -19.74 26.11
N GLY A 181 -9.98 -19.15 27.30
CA GLY A 181 -9.40 -19.79 28.48
C GLY A 181 -7.88 -19.93 28.52
N GLN A 182 -7.17 -18.82 28.72
CA GLN A 182 -6.07 -18.71 29.70
C GLN A 182 -5.72 -17.22 29.89
N GLU A 183 -6.10 -16.67 31.03
CA GLU A 183 -5.71 -15.30 31.42
C GLU A 183 -4.21 -15.25 31.72
N THR A 184 -3.43 -14.74 30.77
CA THR A 184 -2.20 -14.00 31.08
C THR A 184 -2.33 -12.61 30.45
N HIS A 185 -2.54 -11.62 31.30
CA HIS A 185 -2.50 -10.21 30.91
C HIS A 185 -1.07 -9.82 30.57
N GLU A 186 -0.64 -10.10 29.35
CA GLU A 186 0.51 -9.46 28.76
C GLU A 186 0.03 -8.62 27.58
N THR A 187 -0.08 -7.31 27.82
CA THR A 187 -0.34 -6.35 26.77
C THR A 187 0.87 -6.33 25.86
N VAL A 188 0.85 -7.07 24.74
CA VAL A 188 1.81 -6.87 23.65
C VAL A 188 1.52 -5.51 23.03
N ARG A 189 2.07 -4.47 23.67
CA ARG A 189 2.25 -3.18 23.03
C ARG A 189 3.26 -3.41 21.93
N HIS A 190 2.82 -3.68 20.71
CA HIS A 190 3.67 -3.48 19.55
C HIS A 190 4.09 -2.01 19.56
N PRO A 191 5.38 -1.70 19.78
CA PRO A 191 5.82 -0.32 19.79
C PRO A 191 5.92 0.13 18.34
N SER A 192 4.83 0.65 17.76
CA SER A 192 4.95 1.60 16.66
C SER A 192 5.43 2.94 17.24
N ARG A 193 6.61 2.92 17.89
CA ARG A 193 7.44 4.11 18.06
C ARG A 193 7.92 4.47 16.66
N THR A 194 7.08 5.19 15.92
CA THR A 194 7.59 6.05 14.85
C THR A 194 8.42 7.10 15.57
N LEU A 195 9.73 6.89 15.61
CA LEU A 195 10.67 7.85 16.17
C LEU A 195 10.60 9.09 15.28
N CYS A 196 9.80 10.07 15.70
CA CYS A 196 9.98 11.44 15.27
C CYS A 196 11.38 11.87 15.72
N HIS A 197 12.32 12.00 14.79
CA HIS A 197 13.55 12.74 15.02
C HIS A 197 13.63 13.91 14.07
N GLY A 198 13.49 15.10 14.66
CA GLY A 198 13.54 16.37 13.97
C GLY A 198 13.57 17.52 14.96
N HIS A 199 14.61 17.60 15.80
CA HIS A 199 15.32 18.87 16.04
C HIS A 199 16.64 18.67 16.80
N ARG A 200 17.69 19.29 16.23
CA ARG A 200 19.06 19.56 16.72
C ARG A 200 19.34 19.34 18.22
N GLU A 201 20.33 18.50 18.50
CA GLU A 201 21.26 18.70 19.61
C GLU A 201 22.72 18.54 19.15
N LYS A 202 23.59 19.31 19.79
CA LYS A 202 24.93 19.75 19.35
C LYS A 202 25.94 18.61 19.18
N LEU A 203 26.88 18.82 18.25
CA LEU A 203 28.15 18.11 18.18
C LEU A 203 28.85 18.14 19.54
N LEU A 204 29.24 16.96 20.02
CA LEU A 204 30.36 16.76 20.94
C LEU A 204 31.24 15.63 20.39
N PRO A 205 32.57 15.80 20.30
CA PRO A 205 33.45 14.81 19.70
C PRO A 205 33.59 13.58 20.60
N ARG A 206 33.48 12.38 20.01
CA ARG A 206 33.77 11.12 20.70
C ARG A 206 35.27 11.01 20.97
N GLN A 207 35.64 10.82 22.22
CA GLN A 207 36.99 10.38 22.60
C GLN A 207 37.21 8.91 22.19
N PRO A 208 38.45 8.52 21.82
CA PRO A 208 38.76 7.14 21.48
C PRO A 208 38.86 6.28 22.76
N GLN A 209 38.20 5.12 22.75
CA GLN A 209 38.34 4.07 23.76
C GLN A 209 39.53 3.15 23.42
N PRO A 210 40.24 2.61 24.43
CA PRO A 210 41.54 1.97 24.26
C PRO A 210 41.46 0.55 23.66
N THR A 211 42.45 0.23 22.83
CA THR A 211 42.73 -1.11 22.31
C THR A 211 43.26 -2.01 23.42
N GLY A 212 42.45 -2.97 23.87
CA GLY A 212 42.90 -4.09 24.70
C GLY A 212 43.30 -5.27 23.82
N ALA A 213 44.61 -5.56 23.77
CA ALA A 213 45.17 -6.76 23.17
C ALA A 213 44.79 -8.01 23.99
N VAL A 214 44.44 -9.09 23.30
CA VAL A 214 44.52 -10.47 23.80
C VAL A 214 45.13 -11.30 22.69
N SER A 215 46.15 -12.07 23.08
CA SER A 215 47.11 -12.87 22.29
C SER A 215 48.28 -12.10 21.70
#